data_AF-A0A5D9C9Z7-F1
#
_entry.id   AF-A0A5D9C9Z7-F1
#
_cell.length_a   1.000
_cell.length_b   1.000
_cell.length_c   1.000
_cell.angle_alpha   90.00
_cell.angle_beta   90.00
_cell.angle_gamma   90.00
#
_symmetry.space_group_name_H-M   'P 1'
#
loop_
_entity.id
_entity.type
_entity.pdbx_description
1 polymer ?
#
loop_
_entity_poly.entity_id
_entity_poly.type
_entity_poly.pdbx_seq_one_letter_code
_entity_poly.pdbx_strand_id
1 'polypeptide(L)'
;MSRPGTRTGEAYYITPDKLAQLVELLPSVGSFRDICAILGLRLDVVRREAAPFLAIMKLNGTHPQCGCGKDRFHPYGCADSYAKSWPADCVPGRTRAESVIILERRRIALEMLVDGDRLCDIDRSLGMSKGGAKNYLHFLTPEQMAEREQNVTRRRQAETQPQRRAA
;
A
#
# COMPACT_ATOMS: atom_id res chain seq x y z
N MET A 1 -5.77 -13.16 22.48
CA MET A 1 -4.74 -12.11 22.52
C MET A 1 -5.20 -10.97 21.63
N SER A 2 -5.64 -9.87 22.24
CA SER A 2 -6.24 -8.72 21.56
C SER A 2 -5.17 -7.80 21.00
N ARG A 3 -5.28 -7.41 19.73
CA ARG A 3 -4.44 -6.37 19.11
C ARG A 3 -4.69 -5.03 19.81
N PRO A 4 -3.65 -4.29 20.24
CA PRO A 4 -3.81 -2.94 20.76
C PRO A 4 -3.95 -1.96 19.58
N GLY A 5 -4.99 -1.13 19.58
CA GLY A 5 -4.91 0.19 18.95
C GLY A 5 -5.91 0.60 17.87
N THR A 6 -6.96 -0.15 17.52
CA THR A 6 -8.05 0.41 16.69
C THR A 6 -9.24 0.78 17.54
N ARG A 7 -9.31 2.05 17.98
CA ARG A 7 -10.56 2.65 18.44
C ARG A 7 -11.59 2.52 17.32
N THR A 8 -12.53 1.62 17.50
CA THR A 8 -13.58 1.25 16.53
C THR A 8 -14.56 2.39 16.18
N GLY A 9 -14.37 3.60 16.74
CA GLY A 9 -15.19 4.78 16.45
C GLY A 9 -14.54 5.89 15.62
N GLU A 10 -13.20 5.96 15.48
CA GLU A 10 -12.53 7.13 14.86
C GLU A 10 -12.75 7.24 13.34
N ALA A 11 -13.11 6.15 12.66
CA ALA A 11 -13.42 6.16 11.23
C ALA A 11 -14.83 6.70 10.91
N TYR A 12 -15.68 6.88 11.93
CA TYR A 12 -17.09 7.27 11.80
C TYR A 12 -17.36 8.75 12.12
N TYR A 13 -16.46 9.40 12.86
CA TYR A 13 -16.60 10.79 13.26
C TYR A 13 -15.56 11.66 12.55
N ILE A 14 -16.03 12.71 11.89
CA ILE A 14 -15.15 13.73 11.32
C ILE A 14 -14.81 14.75 12.40
N THR A 15 -13.53 14.98 12.65
CA THR A 15 -13.06 16.09 13.49
C THR A 15 -13.01 17.37 12.67
N PRO A 16 -13.03 18.57 13.29
CA PRO A 16 -12.84 19.83 12.59
C PRO A 16 -11.57 19.84 11.71
N ASP A 17 -10.47 19.29 12.23
CA ASP A 17 -9.20 19.20 11.49
C ASP A 17 -9.30 18.31 10.25
N LYS A 18 -9.97 17.15 10.36
CA LYS A 18 -10.19 16.26 9.21
C LYS A 18 -11.15 16.87 8.19
N LEU A 19 -12.12 17.67 8.63
CA LEU A 19 -13.02 18.40 7.74
C LEU A 19 -12.27 19.49 6.97
N ALA A 20 -11.40 20.25 7.64
CA ALA A 20 -10.55 21.25 6.98
C ALA A 20 -9.65 20.61 5.91
N GLN A 21 -8.96 19.52 6.27
CA GLN A 21 -8.12 18.75 5.33
C GLN A 21 -8.94 18.18 4.16
N LEU A 22 -10.16 17.69 4.41
CA LEU A 22 -11.04 17.23 3.34
C LEU A 22 -11.29 18.34 2.32
N VAL A 23 -11.63 19.56 2.76
CA VAL A 23 -11.93 20.70 1.88
C VAL A 23 -10.72 21.10 1.05
N GLU A 24 -9.53 21.14 1.65
CA GLU A 24 -8.26 21.45 0.97
C GLU A 24 -7.92 20.43 -0.12
N LEU A 25 -8.30 19.16 0.10
CA LEU A 25 -8.01 18.06 -0.81
C LEU A 25 -8.95 18.05 -2.04
N LEU A 26 -10.21 18.47 -1.90
CA LEU A 26 -11.23 18.37 -2.97
C LEU A 26 -10.80 18.86 -4.38
N PRO A 27 -10.07 19.98 -4.55
CA PRO A 27 -9.65 20.44 -5.87
C PRO A 27 -8.64 19.51 -6.55
N SER A 28 -7.80 18.83 -5.76
CA SER A 28 -6.60 18.15 -6.25
C SER A 28 -6.77 16.64 -6.34
N VAL A 29 -7.45 15.99 -5.39
CA VAL A 29 -7.54 14.53 -5.38
C VAL A 29 -8.45 14.00 -6.47
N GLY A 30 -8.10 12.83 -6.99
CA GLY A 30 -8.81 12.24 -8.12
C GLY A 30 -10.06 11.45 -7.76
N SER A 31 -10.29 11.10 -6.48
CA SER A 31 -11.46 10.32 -6.05
C SER A 31 -11.74 10.41 -4.55
N PHE A 32 -12.98 10.12 -4.13
CA PHE A 32 -13.31 10.01 -2.70
C PHE A 32 -12.55 8.89 -1.99
N ARG A 33 -12.10 7.86 -2.70
CA ARG A 33 -11.31 6.76 -2.10
C ARG A 33 -9.93 7.23 -1.68
N ASP A 34 -9.30 8.08 -2.49
CA ASP A 34 -8.01 8.68 -2.16
C ASP A 34 -8.14 9.52 -0.88
N ILE A 35 -9.23 10.30 -0.75
CA ILE A 35 -9.55 11.07 0.46
C ILE A 35 -9.77 10.14 1.68
N CYS A 36 -10.48 9.02 1.50
CA CYS A 36 -10.66 8.03 2.58
C CYS A 36 -9.32 7.47 3.07
N ALA A 37 -8.41 7.14 2.14
CA ALA A 37 -7.09 6.62 2.47
C ALA A 37 -6.22 7.65 3.19
N ILE A 38 -6.26 8.92 2.75
CA ILE A 38 -5.49 10.01 3.37
C ILE A 38 -6.00 10.33 4.79
N LEU A 39 -7.32 10.38 5.00
CA LEU A 39 -7.91 10.86 6.26
C LEU A 39 -8.30 9.73 7.23
N GLY A 40 -8.16 8.47 6.81
CA GLY A 40 -8.60 7.31 7.58
C GLY A 40 -10.11 7.33 7.88
N LEU A 41 -10.92 7.76 6.91
CA LEU A 41 -12.37 7.91 7.04
C LEU A 41 -13.11 6.90 6.17
N ARG A 42 -14.34 6.57 6.56
CA ARG A 42 -15.23 5.77 5.70
C ARG A 42 -15.77 6.58 4.52
N LEU A 43 -16.01 5.89 3.41
CA LEU A 43 -16.51 6.49 2.17
C LEU A 43 -17.88 7.16 2.30
N ASP A 44 -18.78 6.57 3.10
CA ASP A 44 -20.09 7.16 3.37
C ASP A 44 -19.99 8.49 4.13
N VAL A 45 -19.07 8.59 5.08
CA VAL A 45 -18.79 9.83 5.82
C VAL A 45 -18.23 10.87 4.85
N VAL A 46 -17.17 10.55 4.11
CA VAL A 46 -16.54 11.49 3.15
C VAL A 46 -17.56 12.01 2.12
N ARG A 47 -18.43 11.15 1.59
CA ARG A 47 -19.47 11.57 0.64
C ARG A 47 -20.45 12.55 1.25
N ARG A 48 -20.92 12.28 2.47
CA ARG A 48 -21.88 13.15 3.18
C ARG A 48 -21.27 14.52 3.47
N GLU A 49 -20.05 14.54 4.00
CA GLU A 49 -19.39 15.77 4.42
C GLU A 49 -18.86 16.60 3.23
N ALA A 50 -18.45 15.97 2.13
CA ALA A 50 -17.95 16.67 0.94
C ALA A 50 -19.05 17.31 0.08
N ALA A 51 -20.28 16.77 0.12
CA ALA A 51 -21.39 17.21 -0.73
C ALA A 51 -21.65 18.73 -0.72
N PRO A 52 -21.74 19.43 0.43
CA PRO A 52 -21.97 20.87 0.44
C PRO A 52 -20.83 21.66 -0.23
N PHE A 53 -19.58 21.26 -0.03
CA PHE A 53 -18.43 21.96 -0.62
C PHE A 53 -18.35 21.77 -2.14
N LEU A 54 -18.64 20.56 -2.62
CA LEU A 54 -18.74 20.31 -4.06
C LEU A 54 -19.86 21.11 -4.71
N ALA A 55 -21.00 21.28 -4.04
CA ALA A 55 -22.08 22.14 -4.51
C ALA A 55 -21.63 23.62 -4.61
N ILE A 56 -20.92 24.12 -3.59
CA ILE A 56 -20.36 25.48 -3.60
C ILE A 56 -19.34 25.65 -4.74
N MET A 57 -18.42 24.70 -4.92
CA MET A 57 -17.44 24.73 -6.00
C MET A 57 -18.12 24.76 -7.38
N LYS A 58 -19.21 24.01 -7.55
CA LYS A 58 -20.00 24.00 -8.79
C LYS A 58 -20.67 25.34 -9.07
N LEU A 59 -21.27 25.97 -8.06
CA LEU A 59 -21.85 27.30 -8.18
C LEU A 59 -20.80 28.36 -8.54
N ASN A 60 -19.58 28.21 -8.00
CA ASN A 60 -18.47 29.12 -8.25
C ASN A 60 -17.66 28.80 -9.53
N GLY A 61 -18.05 27.78 -10.30
CA GLY A 61 -17.31 27.36 -11.50
C GLY A 61 -15.91 26.80 -11.24
N THR A 62 -15.60 26.41 -10.00
CA THR A 62 -14.30 25.87 -9.57
C THR A 62 -14.31 24.35 -9.41
N HIS A 63 -15.42 23.70 -9.78
CA HIS A 63 -15.55 22.26 -9.65
C HIS A 63 -14.55 21.54 -10.58
N PRO A 64 -13.66 20.68 -10.05
CA PRO A 64 -12.68 20.00 -10.87
C PRO A 64 -13.38 19.06 -11.86
N GLN A 65 -12.82 18.98 -13.07
CA GLN A 65 -13.28 18.06 -14.10
C GLN A 65 -12.57 16.70 -13.98
N CYS A 66 -13.25 15.65 -14.41
CA CYS A 66 -12.70 14.32 -14.58
C CYS A 66 -12.19 14.13 -16.01
N GLY A 67 -11.26 13.18 -16.23
CA GLY A 67 -10.73 12.86 -17.55
C GLY A 67 -11.80 12.44 -18.57
N CYS A 68 -12.96 11.95 -18.10
CA CYS A 68 -14.12 11.62 -18.93
C CYS A 68 -15.01 12.81 -19.35
N GLY A 69 -14.64 14.05 -18.99
CA GLY A 69 -15.38 15.26 -19.34
C GLY A 69 -16.62 15.54 -18.48
N LYS A 70 -16.83 14.79 -17.39
CA LYS A 70 -17.86 15.07 -16.37
C LYS A 70 -17.23 15.73 -15.15
N ASP A 71 -18.07 16.37 -14.32
CA ASP A 71 -17.69 16.81 -12.98
C ASP A 71 -17.00 15.67 -12.22
N ARG A 72 -15.86 15.95 -11.58
CA ARG A 72 -15.19 14.97 -10.72
C ARG A 72 -16.14 14.51 -9.61
N PHE A 73 -15.95 13.30 -9.08
CA PHE A 73 -16.86 12.73 -8.08
C PHE A 73 -18.31 12.51 -8.57
N HIS A 74 -18.55 12.51 -9.88
CA HIS A 74 -19.89 12.29 -10.43
C HIS A 74 -20.51 10.95 -9.99
N PRO A 75 -21.85 10.86 -9.95
CA PRO A 75 -22.57 9.62 -9.68
C PRO A 75 -22.07 8.48 -10.57
N TYR A 76 -22.04 7.28 -10.01
CA TYR A 76 -21.52 6.05 -10.61
C TYR A 76 -19.99 5.98 -10.79
N GLY A 77 -19.24 7.07 -10.61
CA GLY A 77 -17.79 7.08 -10.82
C GLY A 77 -17.40 7.03 -12.30
N CYS A 78 -16.29 7.69 -12.64
CA CYS A 78 -15.65 7.63 -13.95
C CYS A 78 -15.02 6.26 -14.19
N ALA A 79 -14.84 5.85 -15.46
CA ALA A 79 -13.97 4.74 -15.85
C ALA A 79 -12.58 4.82 -15.16
N ASP A 80 -11.99 6.02 -15.02
CA ASP A 80 -10.73 6.24 -14.28
C ASP A 80 -10.87 5.92 -12.78
N SER A 81 -11.98 6.30 -12.16
CA SER A 81 -12.27 5.95 -10.76
C SER A 81 -12.82 4.53 -10.57
N TYR A 82 -13.25 3.88 -11.64
CA TYR A 82 -13.59 2.45 -11.72
C TYR A 82 -12.32 1.60 -11.88
N ALA A 83 -11.33 2.06 -12.65
CA ALA A 83 -9.97 1.54 -12.65
C ALA A 83 -9.32 1.69 -11.26
N LYS A 84 -9.65 2.77 -10.51
CA LYS A 84 -9.34 2.86 -9.07
C LYS A 84 -10.21 1.96 -8.18
N SER A 85 -11.35 1.48 -8.67
CA SER A 85 -12.22 0.56 -7.92
C SER A 85 -11.77 -0.90 -8.03
N TRP A 86 -11.05 -1.26 -9.09
CA TRP A 86 -10.32 -2.53 -9.31
C TRP A 86 -9.22 -2.24 -10.36
N PRO A 87 -7.89 -2.30 -10.11
CA PRO A 87 -7.14 -3.03 -9.08
C PRO A 87 -5.99 -2.22 -8.42
N ALA A 88 -6.14 -1.76 -7.18
CA ALA A 88 -4.96 -1.32 -6.42
C ALA A 88 -4.09 -2.51 -5.95
N ASP A 89 -4.70 -3.70 -5.83
CA ASP A 89 -4.04 -4.93 -5.37
C ASP A 89 -3.83 -5.98 -6.46
N CYS A 90 -4.22 -5.71 -7.71
CA CYS A 90 -3.95 -6.66 -8.81
C CYS A 90 -2.72 -6.26 -9.59
N VAL A 91 -1.81 -7.21 -9.76
CA VAL A 91 -0.65 -7.08 -10.63
C VAL A 91 -1.14 -6.90 -12.06
N PRO A 92 -0.58 -5.97 -12.85
CA PRO A 92 -0.98 -5.77 -14.24
C PRO A 92 -1.00 -7.08 -15.03
N GLY A 93 -2.09 -7.34 -15.74
CA GLY A 93 -2.29 -8.56 -16.53
C GLY A 93 -2.62 -9.82 -15.72
N ARG A 94 -2.96 -9.69 -14.42
CA ARG A 94 -3.32 -10.81 -13.56
C ARG A 94 -4.72 -10.66 -12.97
N THR A 95 -5.35 -11.79 -12.67
CA THR A 95 -6.57 -11.82 -11.87
C THR A 95 -6.28 -11.45 -10.41
N ARG A 96 -7.34 -11.13 -9.65
CA ARG A 96 -7.21 -10.80 -8.22
C ARG A 96 -6.64 -11.96 -7.40
N ALA A 97 -7.13 -13.19 -7.64
CA ALA A 97 -6.66 -14.37 -6.93
C ALA A 97 -5.16 -14.61 -7.16
N GLU A 98 -4.70 -14.48 -8.41
CA GLU A 98 -3.28 -14.58 -8.75
C GLU A 98 -2.46 -13.46 -8.10
N SER A 99 -3.01 -12.26 -8.04
CA SER A 99 -2.29 -11.10 -7.52
C SER A 99 -2.08 -11.17 -6.01
N VAL A 100 -3.06 -11.67 -5.25
CA VAL A 100 -2.88 -11.95 -3.82
C VAL A 100 -1.71 -12.91 -3.59
N ILE A 101 -1.64 -13.97 -4.39
CA ILE A 101 -0.55 -14.96 -4.30
C ILE A 101 0.80 -14.33 -4.66
N ILE A 102 0.86 -13.51 -5.71
CA ILE A 102 2.09 -12.85 -6.15
C ILE A 102 2.58 -11.83 -5.12
N LEU A 103 1.69 -11.00 -4.59
CA LEU A 103 2.02 -9.97 -3.60
C LEU A 103 2.46 -10.60 -2.27
N GLU A 104 1.78 -11.67 -1.83
CA GLU A 104 2.18 -12.39 -0.62
C GLU A 104 3.54 -13.09 -0.80
N ARG A 105 3.78 -13.73 -1.96
CA ARG A 105 5.09 -14.29 -2.28
C ARG A 105 6.18 -13.23 -2.29
N ARG A 106 5.90 -12.04 -2.85
CA ARG A 106 6.82 -10.90 -2.83
C ARG A 106 7.12 -10.47 -1.39
N ARG A 107 6.11 -10.33 -0.54
CA ARG A 107 6.29 -9.95 0.87
C ARG A 107 7.26 -10.90 1.57
N ILE A 108 7.01 -12.21 1.47
CA ILE A 108 7.86 -13.24 2.09
C ILE A 108 9.29 -13.21 1.52
N ALA A 109 9.43 -13.06 0.20
CA ALA A 109 10.76 -12.97 -0.43
C ALA A 109 11.58 -11.77 0.09
N LEU A 110 10.93 -10.63 0.30
CA LEU A 110 11.60 -9.42 0.83
C LEU A 110 12.02 -9.61 2.29
N GLU A 111 11.18 -10.24 3.11
CA GLU A 111 11.51 -10.56 4.52
C GLU A 111 12.73 -11.48 4.59
N MET A 112 12.73 -12.60 3.85
CA MET A 112 13.88 -13.51 3.79
C MET A 112 15.15 -12.82 3.29
N LEU A 113 15.03 -11.92 2.30
CA LEU A 113 16.15 -11.14 1.80
C LEU A 113 16.73 -10.21 2.88
N VAL A 114 15.89 -9.51 3.62
CA VAL A 114 16.30 -8.61 4.72
C VAL A 114 16.95 -9.42 5.86
N ASP A 115 16.42 -10.59 6.19
CA ASP A 115 16.99 -11.52 7.17
C ASP A 115 18.35 -12.10 6.75
N GLY A 116 18.76 -11.87 5.51
CA GLY A 116 20.06 -12.29 4.98
C GLY A 116 20.08 -13.73 4.49
N ASP A 117 18.93 -14.29 4.11
CA ASP A 117 18.86 -15.61 3.50
C ASP A 117 19.57 -15.66 2.14
N ARG A 118 20.09 -16.86 1.81
CA ARG A 118 20.76 -17.09 0.54
C ARG A 118 19.71 -17.15 -0.57
N LEU A 119 20.01 -16.53 -1.72
CA LEU A 119 19.09 -16.49 -2.86
C LEU A 119 18.61 -17.89 -3.30
N CYS A 120 19.48 -18.90 -3.24
CA CYS A 120 19.12 -20.27 -3.59
C CYS A 120 18.16 -20.94 -2.59
N ASP A 121 18.23 -20.55 -1.31
CA ASP A 121 17.33 -21.07 -0.27
C ASP A 121 15.95 -20.42 -0.41
N ILE A 122 15.90 -19.13 -0.76
CA ILE A 122 14.66 -18.40 -1.07
C ILE A 122 14.00 -18.95 -2.34
N ASP A 123 14.77 -19.20 -3.41
CA ASP A 123 14.26 -19.81 -4.64
C ASP A 123 13.60 -21.16 -4.34
N ARG A 124 14.26 -21.99 -3.51
CA ARG A 124 13.75 -23.31 -3.11
C ARG A 124 12.52 -23.20 -2.23
N SER A 125 12.51 -22.31 -1.23
CA SER A 125 11.41 -22.20 -0.28
C SER A 125 10.12 -21.68 -0.92
N LEU A 126 10.23 -20.81 -1.93
CA LEU A 126 9.08 -20.18 -2.61
C LEU A 126 8.73 -20.86 -3.93
N GLY A 127 9.38 -21.97 -4.29
CA GLY A 127 9.14 -22.70 -5.54
C GLY A 127 9.43 -21.87 -6.79
N MET A 128 10.45 -21.01 -6.74
CA MET A 128 10.85 -20.14 -7.85
C MET A 128 11.90 -20.83 -8.74
N SER A 129 11.99 -20.36 -9.98
CA SER A 129 13.09 -20.76 -10.87
C SER A 129 14.43 -20.23 -10.35
N LYS A 130 15.52 -20.92 -10.69
CA LYS A 130 16.87 -20.53 -10.30
C LYS A 130 17.16 -19.07 -10.69
N GLY A 131 17.49 -18.24 -9.70
CA GLY A 131 17.77 -16.82 -9.86
C GLY A 131 16.55 -15.91 -9.75
N GLY A 132 15.36 -16.45 -9.46
CA GLY A 132 14.12 -15.67 -9.29
C GLY A 132 14.19 -14.69 -8.12
N ALA A 133 14.74 -15.12 -6.98
CA ALA A 133 14.92 -14.32 -5.78
C ALA A 133 15.78 -13.06 -6.02
N LYS A 134 16.73 -13.13 -6.95
CA LYS A 134 17.58 -11.97 -7.31
C LYS A 134 16.73 -10.80 -7.82
N ASN A 135 15.64 -11.10 -8.52
CA ASN A 135 14.75 -10.06 -9.02
C ASN A 135 14.07 -9.31 -7.88
N TYR A 136 13.99 -9.81 -6.65
CA TYR A 136 13.33 -9.06 -5.58
C TYR A 136 14.21 -7.98 -4.94
N LEU A 137 15.51 -7.97 -5.23
CA LEU A 137 16.45 -6.98 -4.68
C LEU A 137 16.10 -5.54 -5.09
N HIS A 138 15.55 -5.31 -6.29
CA HIS A 138 15.19 -3.96 -6.74
C HIS A 138 13.98 -3.37 -6.02
N PHE A 139 13.29 -4.15 -5.19
CA PHE A 139 12.16 -3.70 -4.38
C PHE A 139 12.57 -3.33 -2.94
N LEU A 140 13.81 -3.59 -2.55
CA LEU A 140 14.30 -3.21 -1.23
C LEU A 140 14.61 -1.72 -1.20
N THR A 141 14.22 -1.07 -0.11
CA THR A 141 14.63 0.30 0.21
C THR A 141 16.12 0.36 0.53
N PRO A 142 16.77 1.54 0.46
CA PRO A 142 18.16 1.69 0.89
C PRO A 142 18.40 1.23 2.33
N GLU A 143 17.47 1.49 3.25
CA GLU A 143 17.58 1.03 4.64
C GLU A 143 17.55 -0.51 4.73
N GLN A 144 16.61 -1.15 4.03
CA GLN A 144 16.51 -2.62 3.98
C GLN A 144 17.72 -3.27 3.31
N MET A 145 18.31 -2.61 2.31
CA MET A 145 19.55 -3.07 1.68
C MET A 145 20.73 -3.05 2.65
N ALA A 146 20.86 -2.00 3.46
CA ALA A 146 21.89 -1.91 4.49
C ALA A 146 21.67 -2.94 5.61
N GLU A 147 20.42 -3.12 6.06
CA GLU A 147 20.06 -4.14 7.06
C GLU A 147 20.40 -5.55 6.58
N ARG A 148 20.05 -5.86 5.32
CA ARG A 148 20.43 -7.12 4.68
C ARG A 148 21.94 -7.35 4.71
N GLU A 149 22.74 -6.35 4.37
CA GLU A 149 24.21 -6.49 4.35
C GLU A 149 24.78 -6.83 5.74
N GLN A 150 24.23 -6.20 6.78
CA GLN A 150 24.58 -6.53 8.17
C GLN A 150 24.17 -7.96 8.53
N ASN A 151 22.96 -8.38 8.18
CA ASN A 151 22.45 -9.71 8.48
C ASN A 151 23.21 -10.81 7.73
N VAL A 152 23.56 -10.59 6.46
CA VAL A 152 24.42 -11.50 5.67
C VAL A 152 25.80 -11.63 6.32
N THR A 153 26.38 -10.51 6.78
CA THR A 153 27.69 -10.53 7.45
C THR A 153 27.63 -11.28 8.77
N ARG A 154 26.60 -11.03 9.59
CA ARG A 154 26.35 -11.71 10.86
C ARG A 154 26.22 -13.22 10.66
N ARG A 155 25.44 -13.64 9.66
CA ARG A 155 25.27 -15.06 9.31
C ARG A 155 26.60 -15.70 8.91
N ARG A 156 27.38 -15.06 8.04
CA ARG A 156 28.71 -15.56 7.66
C ARG A 156 29.63 -15.71 8.87
N GLN A 157 29.63 -14.75 9.78
CA GLN A 157 30.42 -14.83 11.01
C GLN A 157 29.97 -15.99 11.92
N ALA A 158 28.66 -16.21 12.05
CA ALA A 158 28.10 -17.34 12.79
C ALA A 158 28.44 -18.70 12.15
N GLU A 159 28.42 -18.80 10.81
CA GLU A 159 28.83 -19.98 10.06
C GLU A 159 30.35 -20.25 10.14
N THR A 160 31.16 -19.21 10.38
CA THR A 160 32.63 -19.30 10.41
C THR A 160 33.18 -19.53 11.83
N GLN A 161 32.44 -19.23 12.89
CA GLN A 161 32.86 -19.58 14.26
C GLN A 161 32.73 -21.09 14.46
N PRO A 162 33.84 -21.85 14.51
CA PRO A 162 33.77 -23.24 14.90
C PRO A 162 33.32 -23.25 16.36
N GLN A 163 32.40 -24.14 16.72
CA GLN A 163 32.07 -24.47 18.10
C GLN A 163 33.39 -24.53 18.89
N ARG A 164 33.63 -23.53 19.75
CA ARG A 164 34.70 -23.62 20.75
C ARG A 164 34.30 -24.81 21.61
N ARG A 165 35.05 -25.89 21.39
CA ARG A 165 34.94 -27.19 22.03
C ARG A 165 34.57 -27.02 23.50
N ALA A 166 33.48 -27.66 23.90
CA ALA A 166 33.33 -28.10 25.29
C ALA A 166 34.56 -28.96 25.61
N ALA A 167 35.39 -28.45 26.52
CA ALA A 167 36.44 -29.16 27.21
C ALA A 167 36.00 -29.31 28.67
#